data_AF-A0A7L9BR85-F1
#
_entry.id   AF-A0A7L9BR85-F1
#
_cell.length_a   1.000
_cell.length_b   1.000
_cell.length_c   1.000
_cell.angle_alpha   90.00
_cell.angle_beta   90.00
_cell.angle_gamma   90.00
#
_symmetry.space_group_name_H-M   'P 1'
#
loop_
_entity.id
_entity.type
_entity.pdbx_description
1 polymer ?
#
loop_
_entity_poly.entity_id
_entity_poly.type
_entity_poly.pdbx_seq_one_letter_code
_entity_poly.pdbx_strand_id
1 'polypeptide(L)'
;MSDGHDKEHKDQGSHGGSHGGGHGGHGGGGHAEGEHEGAPEWLISFADMVMLIMAFFVIMLAMNMGPKAEPVQGGDKDEEQIGPGGGASRKASFVIAIRNGFKNPIDMKSSRPDEAWLRKHIRENEGAGDREGPPGDKPNQQSVKPSEYTMLGGALVMFEDHSNLLTSTARETVQASAEQLKDQRWIVELRGHVSPWEASRNAEVAMKLSHERAMQVARELIRHGISWSQLRVVACGESDRLVARSPSHADDRRNQRVEIVVTKDLVPPDPYAAPAPPPATPDGG
;
A
#
# COMPACT_ATOMS: atom_id res chain seq x y z
N MET A 1 -24.40 3.79 -66.14
CA MET A 1 -22.98 3.92 -66.51
C MET A 1 -22.17 3.33 -65.37
N SER A 2 -21.83 2.05 -65.53
CA SER A 2 -20.84 1.32 -64.73
C SER A 2 -19.60 1.12 -65.60
N ASP A 3 -18.44 1.05 -64.96
CA ASP A 3 -17.15 0.48 -65.38
C ASP A 3 -16.03 1.43 -64.92
N GLY A 4 -14.95 1.01 -64.27
CA GLY A 4 -14.41 -0.34 -64.14
C GLY A 4 -12.92 -0.31 -64.51
N HIS A 5 -12.09 -0.75 -63.56
CA HIS A 5 -10.74 -1.29 -63.70
C HIS A 5 -9.47 -0.40 -63.66
N ASP A 6 -8.69 -0.77 -62.65
CA ASP A 6 -7.33 -0.48 -62.24
C ASP A 6 -6.28 -1.31 -63.02
N LYS A 7 -5.06 -0.73 -63.12
CA LYS A 7 -3.71 -1.37 -63.03
C LYS A 7 -3.26 -2.34 -64.15
N GLU A 8 -1.98 -2.52 -64.47
CA GLU A 8 -0.68 -2.01 -64.03
C GLU A 8 0.34 -2.36 -65.14
N HIS A 9 1.46 -1.63 -65.18
CA HIS A 9 2.53 -1.76 -66.16
C HIS A 9 3.46 -2.95 -65.92
N LYS A 10 3.94 -3.51 -67.05
CA LYS A 10 5.10 -4.39 -67.19
C LYS A 10 6.36 -3.79 -66.56
N ASP A 11 7.20 -4.62 -65.93
CA ASP A 11 8.63 -4.55 -66.21
C ASP A 11 9.31 -5.92 -66.13
N GLN A 12 10.21 -6.16 -67.08
CA GLN A 12 11.01 -7.37 -67.25
C GLN A 12 12.45 -7.08 -66.82
N GLY A 13 13.11 -8.05 -66.18
CA GLY A 13 14.53 -7.92 -65.81
C GLY A 13 15.18 -9.26 -65.43
N SER A 14 15.56 -10.02 -66.46
CA SER A 14 16.57 -11.12 -66.51
C SER A 14 17.92 -10.71 -65.87
N HIS A 15 18.89 -11.53 -65.43
CA HIS A 15 19.32 -12.92 -65.68
C HIS A 15 20.36 -13.31 -64.60
N GLY A 16 20.58 -14.62 -64.38
CA GLY A 16 21.95 -15.16 -64.26
C GLY A 16 22.22 -16.27 -63.25
N GLY A 17 22.54 -17.48 -63.74
CA GLY A 17 23.54 -18.36 -63.10
C GLY A 17 23.09 -19.75 -62.62
N SER A 18 23.18 -20.73 -63.52
CA SER A 18 23.03 -22.19 -63.29
C SER A 18 24.33 -22.83 -62.78
N HIS A 19 24.23 -23.91 -61.99
CA HIS A 19 25.03 -25.16 -61.94
C HIS A 19 24.57 -25.92 -60.68
N GLY A 20 24.09 -27.16 -60.65
CA GLY A 20 24.38 -28.35 -61.44
C GLY A 20 25.11 -29.36 -60.54
N GLY A 21 24.45 -30.46 -60.15
CA GLY A 21 25.10 -31.55 -59.41
C GLY A 21 24.16 -32.52 -58.71
N GLY A 22 23.65 -33.50 -59.46
CA GLY A 22 22.98 -34.67 -58.90
C GLY A 22 23.95 -35.82 -58.65
N HIS A 23 23.75 -36.55 -57.56
CA HIS A 23 24.13 -37.95 -57.32
C HIS A 23 23.00 -38.49 -56.42
N GLY A 24 22.23 -39.50 -56.80
CA GLY A 24 22.65 -40.81 -57.24
C GLY A 24 22.19 -41.78 -56.15
N GLY A 25 21.01 -42.37 -56.35
CA GLY A 25 20.37 -43.23 -55.36
C GLY A 25 21.11 -44.55 -55.12
N HIS A 26 20.91 -45.11 -53.93
CA HIS A 26 21.04 -46.53 -53.66
C HIS A 26 19.84 -46.96 -52.82
N GLY A 27 19.02 -47.84 -53.41
CA GLY A 27 18.00 -48.59 -52.70
C GLY A 27 18.60 -49.78 -51.96
N GLY A 28 17.81 -50.34 -51.04
CA GLY A 28 18.09 -51.59 -50.38
C GLY A 28 17.21 -51.75 -49.14
N GLY A 29 16.09 -52.45 -49.30
CA GLY A 29 15.19 -52.81 -48.20
C GLY A 29 15.76 -53.92 -47.31
N GLY A 30 15.02 -54.21 -46.23
CA GLY A 30 15.22 -55.40 -45.39
C GLY A 30 15.08 -55.10 -43.91
N HIS A 31 13.89 -55.34 -43.36
CA HIS A 31 13.70 -55.60 -41.93
C HIS A 31 14.35 -56.94 -41.55
N ALA A 32 15.15 -56.93 -40.48
CA ALA A 32 15.42 -58.04 -39.55
C ALA A 32 16.37 -57.48 -38.46
N GLU A 33 15.85 -56.87 -37.39
CA GLU A 33 15.50 -57.54 -36.10
C GLU A 33 16.74 -57.99 -35.33
N GLY A 34 17.03 -57.25 -34.25
CA GLY A 34 18.15 -57.48 -33.33
C GLY A 34 18.22 -56.42 -32.23
N GLU A 35 17.21 -56.45 -31.35
CA GLU A 35 17.29 -56.07 -29.93
C GLU A 35 17.57 -54.60 -29.57
N HIS A 36 16.48 -53.81 -29.47
CA HIS A 36 16.04 -53.13 -28.25
C HIS A 36 14.69 -52.50 -28.59
N GLU A 37 13.60 -53.03 -28.03
CA GLU A 37 12.28 -52.37 -28.04
C GLU A 37 12.40 -51.05 -27.25
N GLY A 38 12.82 -49.99 -27.95
CA GLY A 38 12.91 -48.65 -27.41
C GLY A 38 11.52 -48.11 -27.16
N ALA A 39 11.31 -47.57 -25.96
CA ALA A 39 10.07 -46.87 -25.64
C ALA A 39 9.81 -45.77 -26.68
N PRO A 40 8.55 -45.54 -27.07
CA PRO A 40 8.23 -44.63 -28.15
C PRO A 40 8.69 -43.21 -27.81
N GLU A 41 9.15 -42.43 -28.81
CA GLU A 41 9.80 -41.12 -28.59
C GLU A 41 8.93 -40.11 -27.82
N TRP A 42 7.59 -40.22 -27.90
CA TRP A 42 6.66 -39.40 -27.11
C TRP A 42 6.78 -39.67 -25.60
N LEU A 43 7.21 -40.87 -25.22
CA LEU A 43 7.37 -41.29 -23.83
C LEU A 43 8.49 -40.51 -23.14
N ILE A 44 9.48 -40.03 -23.88
CA ILE A 44 10.59 -39.23 -23.34
C ILE A 44 10.06 -37.84 -22.92
N SER A 45 9.31 -37.15 -23.77
CA SER A 45 8.72 -35.85 -23.44
C SER A 45 7.63 -35.97 -22.36
N PHE A 46 6.87 -37.06 -22.36
CA PHE A 46 5.91 -37.36 -21.30
C PHE A 46 6.61 -37.63 -19.97
N ALA A 47 7.68 -38.44 -19.98
CA ALA A 47 8.49 -38.70 -18.80
C ALA A 47 9.12 -37.39 -18.27
N ASP A 48 9.58 -36.49 -19.14
CA ASP A 48 10.13 -35.20 -18.74
C ASP A 48 9.08 -34.32 -18.03
N MET A 49 7.86 -34.20 -18.57
CA MET A 49 6.79 -33.46 -17.88
C MET A 49 6.41 -34.08 -16.52
N VAL A 50 6.34 -35.41 -16.44
CA VAL A 50 6.02 -36.11 -15.18
C VAL A 50 7.15 -35.93 -14.16
N MET A 51 8.41 -35.97 -14.60
CA MET A 51 9.57 -35.75 -13.74
C MET A 51 9.64 -34.32 -13.21
N LEU A 52 9.30 -33.31 -14.04
CA LEU A 52 9.22 -31.91 -13.59
C LEU A 52 8.12 -31.70 -12.55
N ILE A 53 6.94 -32.30 -12.74
CA ILE A 53 5.83 -32.22 -11.78
C ILE A 53 6.18 -32.96 -10.48
N MET A 54 6.81 -34.13 -10.56
CA MET A 54 7.28 -34.88 -9.39
C MET A 54 8.34 -34.08 -8.62
N ALA A 55 9.33 -33.50 -9.31
CA ALA A 55 10.36 -32.66 -8.70
C ALA A 55 9.74 -31.43 -8.00
N PHE A 56 8.75 -30.78 -8.62
CA PHE A 56 8.01 -29.68 -8.01
C PHE A 56 7.34 -30.09 -6.70
N PHE A 57 6.63 -31.23 -6.66
CA PHE A 57 5.98 -31.70 -5.44
C PHE A 57 6.96 -32.19 -4.37
N VAL A 58 8.10 -32.78 -4.75
CA VAL A 58 9.15 -33.17 -3.80
C VAL A 58 9.79 -31.93 -3.16
N ILE A 59 10.05 -30.87 -3.92
CA ILE A 59 10.55 -29.60 -3.38
C ILE A 59 9.51 -28.97 -2.44
N MET A 60 8.23 -28.95 -2.84
CA MET A 60 7.15 -28.42 -2.00
C MET A 60 6.98 -29.25 -0.71
N LEU A 61 7.09 -30.57 -0.78
CA LEU A 61 7.05 -31.47 0.37
C LEU A 61 8.26 -31.25 1.29
N ALA A 62 9.46 -31.05 0.73
CA ALA A 62 10.67 -30.77 1.50
C ALA A 62 10.59 -29.42 2.24
N MET A 63 10.02 -28.39 1.60
CA MET A 63 9.74 -27.10 2.27
C MET A 63 8.69 -27.22 3.39
N ASN A 64 7.82 -28.23 3.33
CA ASN A 64 6.80 -28.49 4.35
C ASN A 64 7.25 -29.47 5.45
N MET A 65 8.30 -30.27 5.22
CA MET A 65 8.84 -31.25 6.18
C MET A 65 10.16 -30.81 6.85
N GLY A 66 10.73 -29.69 6.44
CA GLY A 66 11.82 -29.06 7.19
C GLY A 66 11.37 -28.76 8.62
N PRO A 67 12.26 -28.85 9.63
CA PRO A 67 11.94 -28.34 10.95
C PRO A 67 11.49 -26.90 10.77
N LYS A 68 10.22 -26.62 11.12
CA LYS A 68 9.74 -25.24 11.24
C LYS A 68 10.81 -24.54 12.03
N ALA A 69 11.49 -23.59 11.40
CA ALA A 69 12.58 -22.89 12.03
C ALA A 69 12.05 -22.41 13.39
N GLU A 70 12.56 -23.01 14.47
CA GLU A 70 12.64 -22.32 15.74
C GLU A 70 13.23 -20.97 15.36
N PRO A 71 12.54 -19.84 15.64
CA PRO A 71 13.05 -18.54 15.28
C PRO A 71 14.44 -18.48 15.89
N VAL A 72 15.46 -18.48 15.03
CA VAL A 72 16.85 -18.35 15.45
C VAL A 72 16.88 -17.00 16.12
N GLN A 73 16.89 -17.09 17.45
CA GLN A 73 17.00 -16.03 18.42
C GLN A 73 18.34 -15.37 18.18
N GLY A 74 18.38 -14.48 17.18
CA GLY A 74 19.39 -13.45 17.02
C GLY A 74 19.09 -12.35 18.03
N GLY A 75 19.35 -12.66 19.29
CA GLY A 75 19.29 -11.74 20.41
C GLY A 75 20.41 -12.12 21.37
N ASP A 76 21.13 -11.12 21.85
CA ASP A 76 22.36 -11.23 22.62
C ASP A 76 22.39 -12.34 23.68
N LYS A 77 23.61 -12.86 23.87
CA LYS A 77 23.98 -13.91 24.83
C LYS A 77 23.88 -13.41 26.28
N ASP A 78 22.70 -13.06 26.78
CA ASP A 78 22.56 -12.62 28.18
C ASP A 78 21.28 -13.10 28.89
N GLU A 79 20.63 -14.17 28.43
CA GLU A 79 19.59 -14.84 29.23
C GLU A 79 19.69 -16.38 29.17
N GLU A 80 20.89 -16.89 29.41
CA GLU A 80 21.10 -18.30 29.75
C GLU A 80 20.99 -18.50 31.28
N GLN A 81 19.85 -18.14 31.89
CA GLN A 81 19.60 -18.56 33.27
C GLN A 81 18.13 -18.59 33.70
N ILE A 82 17.28 -19.41 33.06
CA ILE A 82 16.13 -19.99 33.76
C ILE A 82 15.96 -21.46 33.33
N GLY A 83 16.06 -22.37 34.29
CA GLY A 83 16.22 -23.81 34.13
C GLY A 83 15.06 -24.58 33.44
N PRO A 84 15.07 -25.92 33.52
CA PRO A 84 14.38 -26.83 32.60
C PRO A 84 12.85 -26.91 32.82
N GLY A 85 12.13 -25.80 32.59
CA GLY A 85 10.67 -25.69 32.75
C GLY A 85 9.95 -24.66 31.88
N GLY A 86 10.65 -23.87 31.05
CA GLY A 86 10.08 -22.72 30.33
C GLY A 86 9.06 -23.02 29.22
N GLY A 87 8.97 -24.26 28.73
CA GLY A 87 8.07 -24.63 27.63
C GLY A 87 6.61 -24.83 28.05
N ALA A 88 6.38 -25.43 29.22
CA ALA A 88 5.03 -25.63 29.76
C ALA A 88 4.41 -24.31 30.23
N SER A 89 5.25 -23.42 30.78
CA SER A 89 4.87 -22.08 31.24
C SER A 89 4.36 -21.19 30.10
N ARG A 90 5.03 -21.19 28.94
CA ARG A 90 4.58 -20.45 27.75
C ARG A 90 3.24 -20.96 27.19
N LYS A 91 3.06 -22.28 27.15
CA LYS A 91 1.79 -22.89 26.69
C LYS A 91 0.63 -22.58 27.63
N ALA A 92 0.85 -22.61 28.94
CA ALA A 92 -0.16 -22.24 29.92
C ALA A 92 -0.63 -20.78 29.76
N SER A 93 0.32 -19.84 29.68
CA SER A 93 0.02 -18.41 29.48
C SER A 93 -0.74 -18.14 28.17
N PHE A 94 -0.36 -18.81 27.07
CA PHE A 94 -1.05 -18.69 25.79
C PHE A 94 -2.50 -19.19 25.84
N VAL A 95 -2.74 -20.36 26.44
CA VAL A 95 -4.10 -20.91 26.59
C VAL A 95 -4.98 -20.01 27.47
N ILE A 96 -4.42 -19.43 28.53
CA ILE A 96 -5.12 -18.46 29.40
C ILE A 96 -5.49 -17.20 28.61
N ALA A 97 -4.56 -16.64 27.83
CA ALA A 97 -4.77 -15.43 27.05
C ALA A 97 -5.87 -15.61 25.97
N ILE A 98 -5.84 -16.73 25.24
CA ILE A 98 -6.90 -17.10 24.29
C ILE A 98 -8.25 -17.17 25.00
N ARG A 99 -8.34 -17.92 26.10
CA ARG A 99 -9.58 -18.11 26.84
C ARG A 99 -10.16 -16.80 27.39
N ASN A 100 -9.31 -15.90 27.90
CA ASN A 100 -9.74 -14.56 28.30
C ASN A 100 -10.21 -13.72 27.10
N GLY A 101 -9.52 -13.78 25.96
CA GLY A 101 -9.93 -13.09 24.73
C GLY A 101 -11.29 -13.55 24.19
N PHE A 102 -11.60 -14.84 24.33
CA PHE A 102 -12.91 -15.43 23.99
C PHE A 102 -13.93 -15.34 25.14
N LYS A 103 -13.70 -14.50 26.16
CA LYS A 103 -14.59 -14.27 27.32
C LYS A 103 -14.95 -15.54 28.10
N ASN A 104 -14.05 -16.51 28.15
CA ASN A 104 -14.22 -17.76 28.90
C ASN A 104 -13.07 -17.97 29.92
N PRO A 105 -13.01 -17.15 30.99
CA PRO A 105 -11.92 -17.20 31.95
C PRO A 105 -11.91 -18.52 32.75
N ILE A 106 -10.75 -18.86 33.30
CA ILE A 106 -10.59 -20.06 34.14
C ILE A 106 -11.12 -19.75 35.53
N ASP A 107 -12.08 -20.55 35.99
CA ASP A 107 -12.59 -20.43 37.36
C ASP A 107 -11.62 -21.07 38.36
N MET A 108 -11.06 -20.23 39.24
CA MET A 108 -10.16 -20.64 40.33
C MET A 108 -10.86 -21.48 41.42
N LYS A 109 -12.17 -21.73 41.34
CA LYS A 109 -12.92 -22.59 42.26
C LYS A 109 -13.40 -23.90 41.62
N SER A 110 -13.33 -24.04 40.30
CA SER A 110 -13.73 -25.24 39.55
C SER A 110 -12.79 -26.43 39.81
N SER A 111 -13.34 -27.62 40.12
CA SER A 111 -12.60 -28.85 40.47
C SER A 111 -12.32 -29.76 39.26
N ARG A 112 -12.35 -29.23 38.03
CA ARG A 112 -12.13 -30.05 36.85
C ARG A 112 -10.64 -30.44 36.70
N PRO A 113 -10.31 -31.72 36.43
CA PRO A 113 -8.93 -32.18 36.38
C PRO A 113 -8.15 -31.66 35.15
N ASP A 114 -8.84 -31.27 34.07
CA ASP A 114 -8.26 -30.71 32.84
C ASP A 114 -7.71 -29.29 33.00
N GLU A 115 -8.21 -28.54 34.00
CA GLU A 115 -7.84 -27.14 34.26
C GLU A 115 -6.87 -27.01 35.44
N ALA A 116 -6.54 -28.11 36.13
CA ALA A 116 -5.68 -28.10 37.31
C ALA A 116 -4.29 -27.52 37.02
N TRP A 117 -3.72 -27.81 35.84
CA TRP A 117 -2.41 -27.30 35.44
C TRP A 117 -2.42 -25.80 35.14
N LEU A 118 -3.52 -25.28 34.57
CA LEU A 118 -3.68 -23.84 34.30
C LEU A 118 -3.89 -23.06 35.60
N ARG A 119 -4.67 -23.62 36.53
CA ARG A 119 -4.87 -23.02 37.87
C ARG A 119 -3.57 -22.98 38.68
N LYS A 120 -2.77 -24.05 38.63
CA LYS A 120 -1.45 -24.09 39.25
C LYS A 120 -0.55 -23.00 38.67
N HIS A 121 -0.56 -22.84 37.34
CA HIS A 121 0.21 -21.81 36.65
C HIS A 121 -0.24 -20.38 36.98
N ILE A 122 -1.55 -20.13 37.10
CA ILE A 122 -2.08 -18.83 37.53
C ILE A 122 -1.62 -18.52 38.96
N ARG A 123 -1.74 -19.48 39.89
CA ARG A 123 -1.29 -19.31 41.29
C ARG A 123 0.21 -19.06 41.41
N GLU A 124 1.01 -19.74 40.60
CA GLU A 124 2.46 -19.58 40.58
C GLU A 124 2.90 -18.24 39.96
N ASN A 125 2.07 -17.64 39.09
CA ASN A 125 2.34 -16.37 38.41
C ASN A 125 1.45 -15.20 38.86
N GLU A 126 0.66 -15.35 39.93
CA GLU A 126 -0.29 -14.34 40.44
C GLU A 126 0.39 -13.04 40.93
N GLY A 127 1.74 -13.00 40.98
CA GLY A 127 2.55 -11.81 41.23
C GLY A 127 3.27 -11.23 39.99
N ALA A 128 3.16 -11.86 38.82
CA ALA A 128 3.75 -11.42 37.56
C ALA A 128 2.68 -10.75 36.67
N GLY A 129 1.87 -9.89 37.29
CA GLY A 129 0.83 -9.12 36.62
C GLY A 129 1.44 -8.21 35.55
N ASP A 130 0.92 -8.38 34.34
CA ASP A 130 1.12 -7.50 33.19
C ASP A 130 2.55 -7.39 32.67
N ARG A 131 3.11 -8.53 32.22
CA ARG A 131 4.17 -8.46 31.22
C ARG A 131 3.52 -8.13 29.89
N GLU A 132 3.68 -6.87 29.51
CA GLU A 132 3.41 -6.33 28.18
C GLU A 132 3.81 -7.36 27.11
N GLY A 133 2.91 -7.62 26.16
CA GLY A 133 3.08 -8.67 25.15
C GLY A 133 4.40 -8.50 24.36
N PRO A 134 4.83 -9.55 23.61
CA PRO A 134 6.05 -9.48 22.84
C PRO A 134 6.07 -8.19 21.99
N PRO A 135 7.09 -7.33 22.14
CA PRO A 135 7.17 -6.08 21.39
C PRO A 135 7.07 -6.43 19.90
N GLY A 136 6.11 -5.81 19.21
CA GLY A 136 5.93 -6.03 17.78
C GLY A 136 7.21 -5.72 17.02
N ASP A 137 7.34 -6.27 15.82
CA ASP A 137 8.52 -6.21 14.94
C ASP A 137 9.05 -4.78 14.64
N LYS A 138 8.32 -3.74 15.07
CA LYS A 138 8.65 -2.32 14.94
C LYS A 138 8.23 -1.54 16.20
N PRO A 139 9.00 -1.60 17.30
CA PRO A 139 8.66 -0.91 18.55
C PRO A 139 8.65 0.63 18.42
N ASN A 140 9.30 1.16 17.37
CA ASN A 140 9.46 2.60 17.14
C ASN A 140 8.47 3.20 16.12
N GLN A 141 7.48 2.46 15.61
CA GLN A 141 6.41 3.05 14.80
C GLN A 141 5.32 3.65 15.70
N GLN A 142 5.68 4.70 16.44
CA GLN A 142 4.77 5.45 17.33
C GLN A 142 3.94 6.51 16.61
N SER A 143 4.02 6.62 15.29
CA SER A 143 3.21 7.55 14.50
C SER A 143 2.21 6.81 13.63
N VAL A 144 1.32 6.04 14.25
CA VAL A 144 0.01 5.80 13.64
C VAL A 144 -0.68 7.15 13.62
N LYS A 145 -0.54 7.90 12.52
CA LYS A 145 -1.38 9.09 12.27
C LYS A 145 -2.79 8.56 12.06
N PRO A 146 -3.73 8.75 13.00
CA PRO A 146 -5.11 8.39 12.73
C PRO A 146 -5.56 9.35 11.63
N SER A 147 -5.83 8.83 10.43
CA SER A 147 -6.40 9.62 9.36
C SER A 147 -7.89 9.85 9.66
N GLU A 148 -8.19 10.50 10.79
CA GLU A 148 -9.51 11.04 11.10
C GLU A 148 -9.59 12.49 10.63
N TYR A 149 -9.16 12.73 9.39
CA TYR A 149 -9.50 13.95 8.69
C TYR A 149 -11.00 13.91 8.47
N THR A 150 -11.74 14.68 9.25
CA THR A 150 -13.15 14.82 8.98
C THR A 150 -13.25 15.82 7.84
N MET A 151 -13.74 15.39 6.68
CA MET A 151 -14.12 16.27 5.57
C MET A 151 -15.36 17.12 5.93
N LEU A 152 -15.44 17.65 7.15
CA LEU A 152 -16.46 18.60 7.57
C LEU A 152 -16.19 19.89 6.80
N GLY A 153 -16.91 20.09 5.70
CA GLY A 153 -16.73 21.24 4.80
C GLY A 153 -15.54 21.11 3.85
N GLY A 154 -15.01 19.91 3.62
CA GLY A 154 -13.86 19.72 2.73
C GLY A 154 -14.22 19.98 1.27
N ALA A 155 -13.76 21.10 0.72
CA ALA A 155 -13.99 21.47 -0.67
C ALA A 155 -12.88 20.94 -1.59
N LEU A 156 -13.27 20.54 -2.80
CA LEU A 156 -12.36 20.13 -3.86
C LEU A 156 -12.23 21.26 -4.88
N VAL A 157 -11.00 21.71 -5.09
CA VAL A 157 -10.69 22.75 -6.07
C VAL A 157 -10.02 22.09 -7.27
N MET A 158 -10.71 22.09 -8.42
CA MET A 158 -10.21 21.48 -9.65
C MET A 158 -9.34 22.44 -10.45
N PHE A 159 -8.39 21.89 -11.20
CA PHE A 159 -7.48 22.64 -12.07
C PHE A 159 -7.55 22.14 -13.51
N GLU A 160 -7.14 23.02 -14.43
CA GLU A 160 -6.89 22.65 -15.82
C GLU A 160 -5.53 21.97 -15.99
N ASP A 161 -5.39 21.24 -17.08
CA ASP A 161 -4.21 20.45 -17.40
C ASP A 161 -2.94 21.32 -17.41
N HIS A 162 -1.93 20.89 -16.66
CA HIS A 162 -0.64 21.56 -16.45
C HIS A 162 -0.72 23.01 -15.94
N SER A 163 -1.88 23.42 -15.43
CA SER A 163 -2.11 24.79 -14.93
C SER A 163 -2.14 24.83 -13.41
N ASN A 164 -1.53 25.87 -12.84
CA ASN A 164 -1.66 26.23 -11.43
C ASN A 164 -2.63 27.41 -11.22
N LEU A 165 -3.27 27.89 -12.28
CA LEU A 165 -4.18 29.03 -12.22
C LEU A 165 -5.58 28.60 -11.79
N LEU A 166 -6.17 29.36 -10.87
CA LEU A 166 -7.55 29.16 -10.44
C LEU A 166 -8.52 29.66 -11.52
N THR A 167 -9.45 28.80 -11.92
CA THR A 167 -10.62 29.14 -12.74
C THR A 167 -11.62 29.99 -11.93
N SER A 168 -12.63 30.59 -12.58
CA SER A 168 -13.67 31.35 -11.87
C SER A 168 -14.45 30.49 -10.89
N THR A 169 -14.87 29.29 -11.32
CA THR A 169 -15.59 28.31 -10.49
C THR A 169 -14.75 27.83 -9.30
N ALA A 170 -13.45 27.63 -9.51
CA ALA A 170 -12.52 27.31 -8.43
C ALA A 170 -12.43 28.44 -7.40
N ARG A 171 -12.36 29.70 -7.83
CA ARG A 171 -12.34 30.85 -6.90
C ARG A 171 -13.63 30.98 -6.09
N GLU A 172 -14.79 30.77 -6.70
CA GLU A 172 -16.08 30.77 -6.00
C GLU A 172 -16.11 29.68 -4.91
N THR A 173 -15.60 28.49 -5.23
CA THR A 173 -15.50 27.37 -4.27
C THR A 173 -14.57 27.71 -3.11
N VAL A 174 -13.42 28.32 -3.41
CA VAL A 174 -12.44 28.76 -2.40
C VAL A 174 -13.02 29.86 -1.52
N GLN A 175 -13.74 30.82 -2.09
CA GLN A 175 -14.42 31.88 -1.34
C GLN A 175 -15.47 31.30 -0.39
N ALA A 176 -16.35 30.42 -0.86
CA ALA A 176 -17.36 29.78 -0.03
C ALA A 176 -16.71 28.99 1.13
N SER A 177 -15.58 28.33 0.87
CA SER A 177 -14.81 27.62 1.90
C SER A 177 -14.20 28.61 2.91
N ALA A 178 -13.67 29.74 2.44
CA ALA A 178 -13.10 30.76 3.32
C ALA A 178 -14.15 31.35 4.27
N GLU A 179 -15.35 31.63 3.77
CA GLU A 179 -16.45 32.16 4.58
C GLU A 179 -16.85 31.20 5.72
N GLN A 180 -16.77 29.89 5.51
CA GLN A 180 -17.05 28.88 6.54
C GLN A 180 -15.92 28.74 7.56
N LEU A 181 -14.67 28.99 7.16
CA LEU A 181 -13.46 28.70 7.95
C LEU A 181 -12.90 29.92 8.69
N LYS A 182 -13.17 31.15 8.22
CA LYS A 182 -12.56 32.38 8.76
C LYS A 182 -12.78 32.60 10.27
N ASP A 183 -13.92 32.17 10.79
CA ASP A 183 -14.31 32.36 12.21
C ASP A 183 -13.90 31.17 13.08
N GLN A 184 -13.29 30.14 12.49
CA GLN A 184 -12.81 28.96 13.19
C GLN A 184 -11.32 29.08 13.50
N ARG A 185 -10.87 28.39 14.55
CA ARG A 185 -9.46 28.34 14.94
C ARG A 185 -8.74 27.07 14.50
N TRP A 186 -9.37 26.25 13.67
CA TRP A 186 -8.84 24.95 13.30
C TRP A 186 -7.77 25.14 12.22
N ILE A 187 -6.74 24.30 12.25
CA ILE A 187 -5.73 24.27 11.20
C ILE A 187 -6.34 23.61 9.97
N VAL A 188 -6.15 24.26 8.83
CA VAL A 188 -6.61 23.82 7.52
C VAL A 188 -5.40 23.37 6.71
N GLU A 189 -5.42 22.11 6.27
CA GLU A 189 -4.40 21.50 5.43
C GLU A 189 -4.85 21.53 3.97
N LEU A 190 -4.04 22.15 3.12
CA LEU A 190 -4.27 22.27 1.68
C LEU A 190 -3.39 21.27 0.96
N ARG A 191 -4.00 20.19 0.46
CA ARG A 191 -3.30 19.10 -0.19
C ARG A 191 -3.39 19.26 -1.70
N GLY A 192 -2.27 19.51 -2.35
CA GLY A 192 -2.20 19.56 -3.80
C GLY A 192 -1.97 18.19 -4.40
N HIS A 193 -2.73 17.86 -5.44
CA HIS A 193 -2.62 16.63 -6.20
C HIS A 193 -2.46 16.93 -7.69
N VAL A 194 -1.78 16.02 -8.38
CA VAL A 194 -1.51 16.09 -9.82
C VAL A 194 -1.89 14.75 -10.43
N SER A 195 -2.38 14.78 -11.66
CA SER A 195 -2.72 13.56 -12.37
C SER A 195 -1.46 12.84 -12.89
N PRO A 196 -1.46 11.50 -12.97
CA PRO A 196 -0.37 10.74 -13.58
C PRO A 196 -0.01 11.19 -15.00
N TRP A 197 -0.99 11.68 -15.75
CA TRP A 197 -0.75 12.26 -17.07
C TRP A 197 0.17 13.48 -17.00
N GLU A 198 -0.15 14.42 -16.10
CA GLU A 198 0.62 15.65 -15.93
C GLU A 198 2.00 15.43 -15.33
N ALA A 199 2.11 14.45 -14.43
CA ALA A 199 3.36 14.05 -13.83
C ALA A 199 4.36 13.56 -14.89
N SER A 200 3.87 12.96 -15.99
CA SER A 200 4.72 12.44 -17.07
C SER A 200 5.85 11.53 -16.55
N ARG A 201 5.55 10.72 -15.52
CA ARG A 201 6.49 9.85 -14.79
C ARG A 201 7.66 10.58 -14.10
N ASN A 202 7.54 11.89 -13.92
CA ASN A 202 8.50 12.71 -13.18
C ASN A 202 7.88 13.17 -11.85
N ALA A 203 8.30 12.53 -10.77
CA ALA A 203 7.81 12.84 -9.44
C ALA A 203 8.16 14.26 -8.98
N GLU A 204 9.33 14.80 -9.34
CA GLU A 204 9.75 16.14 -8.92
C GLU A 204 8.85 17.21 -9.55
N VAL A 205 8.55 17.07 -10.84
CA VAL A 205 7.63 17.96 -11.57
C VAL A 205 6.22 17.87 -10.96
N ALA A 206 5.74 16.66 -10.68
CA ALA A 206 4.44 16.46 -10.04
C ALA A 206 4.38 17.11 -8.65
N MET A 207 5.43 16.93 -7.83
CA MET A 207 5.51 17.52 -6.50
C MET A 207 5.51 19.05 -6.58
N LYS A 208 6.31 19.63 -7.47
CA LYS A 208 6.37 21.08 -7.68
C LYS A 208 5.02 21.65 -8.13
N LEU A 209 4.39 21.06 -9.13
CA LEU A 209 3.08 21.51 -9.63
C LEU A 209 1.99 21.39 -8.56
N SER A 210 1.99 20.30 -7.80
CA SER A 210 1.05 20.09 -6.70
C SER A 210 1.22 21.15 -5.59
N HIS A 211 2.46 21.49 -5.25
CA HIS A 211 2.78 22.55 -4.30
C HIS A 211 2.29 23.91 -4.80
N GLU A 212 2.58 24.25 -6.07
CA GLU A 212 2.18 25.52 -6.65
C GLU A 212 0.65 25.69 -6.68
N ARG A 213 -0.10 24.64 -7.02
CA ARG A 213 -1.57 24.64 -6.96
C ARG A 213 -2.08 24.90 -5.55
N ALA A 214 -1.57 24.15 -4.56
CA ALA A 214 -1.97 24.33 -3.17
C ALA A 214 -1.61 25.72 -2.64
N MET A 215 -0.46 26.27 -3.05
CA MET A 215 -0.04 27.64 -2.71
C MET A 215 -0.96 28.70 -3.33
N GLN A 216 -1.47 28.49 -4.55
CA GLN A 216 -2.43 29.43 -5.17
C GLN A 216 -3.77 29.43 -4.44
N VAL A 217 -4.27 28.26 -4.03
CA VAL A 217 -5.45 28.16 -3.16
C VAL A 217 -5.20 28.85 -1.82
N ALA A 218 -4.05 28.65 -1.19
CA ALA A 218 -3.69 29.29 0.07
C ALA A 218 -3.76 30.83 -0.05
N ARG A 219 -3.12 31.39 -1.09
CA ARG A 219 -3.14 32.84 -1.36
C ARG A 219 -4.55 33.37 -1.55
N GLU A 220 -5.41 32.63 -2.23
CA GLU A 220 -6.79 33.02 -2.43
C GLU A 220 -7.60 32.98 -1.13
N LEU A 221 -7.47 31.94 -0.31
CA LEU A 221 -8.10 31.86 1.02
C LEU A 221 -7.72 33.03 1.92
N ILE A 222 -6.46 33.48 1.86
CA ILE A 222 -5.98 34.60 2.67
C ILE A 222 -6.60 35.93 2.24
N ARG A 223 -6.84 36.12 0.95
CA ARG A 223 -7.56 37.32 0.46
C ARG A 223 -8.97 37.41 1.05
N HIS A 224 -9.58 36.27 1.38
CA HIS A 224 -10.90 36.16 1.99
C HIS A 224 -10.87 36.09 3.53
N GLY A 225 -9.70 36.33 4.16
CA GLY A 225 -9.60 36.56 5.60
C GLY A 225 -9.06 35.41 6.44
N ILE A 226 -8.62 34.29 5.84
CA ILE A 226 -7.91 33.24 6.58
C ILE A 226 -6.47 33.68 6.87
N SER A 227 -5.99 33.46 8.10
CA SER A 227 -4.59 33.76 8.48
C SER A 227 -3.63 32.67 7.98
N TRP A 228 -2.41 33.05 7.57
CA TRP A 228 -1.32 32.11 7.25
C TRP A 228 -1.05 31.11 8.38
N SER A 229 -1.20 31.53 9.63
CA SER A 229 -1.01 30.66 10.81
C SER A 229 -2.01 29.50 10.89
N GLN A 230 -3.15 29.61 10.20
CA GLN A 230 -4.17 28.57 10.13
C GLN A 230 -3.92 27.58 8.99
N LEU A 231 -3.01 27.87 8.06
CA LEU A 231 -2.83 27.08 6.84
C LEU A 231 -1.59 26.19 6.91
N ARG A 232 -1.74 24.94 6.46
CA ARG A 232 -0.63 24.04 6.13
C ARG A 232 -0.71 23.69 4.65
N VAL A 233 0.37 23.86 3.91
CA VAL A 233 0.44 23.51 2.48
C VAL A 233 1.19 22.19 2.33
N VAL A 234 0.54 21.21 1.69
CA VAL A 234 1.10 19.87 1.48
C VAL A 234 1.11 19.55 -0.01
N ALA A 235 2.26 19.09 -0.50
CA ALA A 235 2.43 18.60 -1.86
C ALA A 235 2.33 17.08 -1.86
N CYS A 236 1.29 16.52 -2.48
CA CYS A 236 1.08 15.08 -2.56
C CYS A 236 1.53 14.47 -3.91
N GLY A 237 1.77 15.31 -4.92
CA GLY A 237 2.11 14.86 -6.28
C GLY A 237 1.05 13.92 -6.86
N GLU A 238 1.50 12.82 -7.48
CA GLU A 238 0.63 11.78 -8.06
C GLU A 238 0.36 10.58 -7.12
N SER A 239 0.80 10.63 -5.86
CA SER A 239 0.79 9.45 -4.98
C SER A 239 -0.59 9.16 -4.40
N ASP A 240 -1.37 10.20 -4.10
CA ASP A 240 -2.68 10.10 -3.45
C ASP A 240 -3.82 10.36 -4.47
N ARG A 241 -4.05 9.33 -5.30
CA ARG A 241 -5.00 9.36 -6.43
C ARG A 241 -6.39 8.99 -5.97
N LEU A 242 -7.39 9.78 -6.39
CA LEU A 242 -8.80 9.43 -6.23
C LEU A 242 -9.20 8.33 -7.22
N VAL A 243 -8.71 8.43 -8.46
CA VAL A 243 -8.91 7.43 -9.51
C VAL A 243 -7.59 6.71 -9.74
N ALA A 244 -7.50 5.46 -9.25
CA ALA A 244 -6.27 4.68 -9.30
C ALA A 244 -5.84 4.28 -10.74
N ARG A 245 -6.81 4.00 -11.61
CA ARG A 245 -6.60 3.70 -13.03
C ARG A 245 -7.58 4.50 -13.86
N SER A 246 -7.06 5.47 -14.59
CA SER A 246 -7.83 6.31 -15.51
C SER A 246 -7.63 5.78 -16.93
N PRO A 247 -8.66 5.21 -17.60
CA PRO A 247 -8.54 4.73 -18.98
C PRO A 247 -8.54 5.87 -20.00
N SER A 248 -9.05 7.04 -19.61
CA SER A 248 -9.12 8.24 -20.44
C SER A 248 -8.49 9.43 -19.73
N HIS A 249 -8.03 10.41 -20.51
CA HIS A 249 -7.52 11.67 -19.98
C HIS A 249 -8.59 12.45 -19.18
N ALA A 250 -9.84 12.39 -19.63
CA ALA A 250 -10.96 13.05 -18.95
C ALA A 250 -11.23 12.46 -17.56
N ASP A 251 -11.05 11.15 -17.37
CA ASP A 251 -11.17 10.51 -16.06
C ASP A 251 -10.05 10.93 -15.12
N ASP A 252 -8.85 11.15 -15.66
CA ASP A 252 -7.67 11.51 -14.89
C ASP A 252 -7.72 12.95 -14.36
N ARG A 253 -8.52 13.82 -14.98
CA ARG A 253 -8.75 15.20 -14.49
C ARG A 253 -9.28 15.25 -13.06
N ARG A 254 -10.01 14.22 -12.61
CA ARG A 254 -10.49 14.14 -11.21
C ARG A 254 -9.33 14.06 -10.21
N ASN A 255 -8.14 13.64 -10.64
CA ASN A 255 -6.95 13.63 -9.80
C ASN A 255 -6.27 15.02 -9.70
N GLN A 256 -6.60 15.96 -10.60
CA GLN A 256 -6.03 17.32 -10.68
C GLN A 256 -6.74 18.29 -9.74
N ARG A 257 -6.52 18.09 -8.44
CA ARG A 257 -7.31 18.77 -7.40
C ARG A 257 -6.43 19.30 -6.29
N VAL A 258 -6.95 20.30 -5.58
CA VAL A 258 -6.52 20.63 -4.22
C VAL A 258 -7.65 20.29 -3.27
N GLU A 259 -7.33 19.51 -2.23
CA GLU A 259 -8.26 19.21 -1.15
C GLU A 259 -8.05 20.21 -0.01
N ILE A 260 -9.14 20.82 0.45
CA ILE A 260 -9.15 21.65 1.65
C ILE A 260 -9.60 20.77 2.81
N VAL A 261 -8.67 20.43 3.70
CA VAL A 261 -8.93 19.49 4.79
C VAL A 261 -8.84 20.22 6.13
N VAL A 262 -9.92 20.24 6.88
CA VAL A 262 -9.91 20.81 8.24
C VAL A 262 -9.40 19.75 9.21
N THR A 263 -8.37 20.10 9.98
CA THR A 263 -7.76 19.21 10.98
C THR A 263 -8.39 19.44 12.36
N LYS A 264 -8.11 18.54 13.31
CA LYS A 264 -8.51 18.69 14.71
C LYS A 264 -7.56 19.60 15.51
N ASP A 265 -6.44 20.00 14.90
CA ASP A 265 -5.46 20.86 15.55
C ASP A 265 -5.98 22.30 15.58
N LEU A 266 -5.83 22.98 16.71
CA LEU A 266 -6.12 24.40 16.83
C LEU A 266 -4.87 25.22 16.57
N VAL A 267 -5.03 26.40 15.98
CA VAL A 267 -3.95 27.38 15.89
C VAL A 267 -3.49 27.72 17.31
N PRO A 268 -2.19 27.58 17.61
CA PRO A 268 -1.66 27.93 18.92
C PRO A 268 -1.91 29.41 19.19
N PRO A 269 -2.20 29.79 20.46
CA PRO A 269 -2.32 31.19 20.81
C PRO A 269 -0.99 31.90 20.52
N ASP A 270 -1.07 33.17 20.12
CA ASP A 270 0.11 34.00 19.89
C ASP A 270 0.90 34.12 21.21
N PRO A 271 2.17 33.66 21.27
CA PRO A 271 2.98 33.73 22.49
C PRO A 271 3.30 35.17 22.91
N TYR A 272 3.13 36.15 22.02
CA TYR A 272 3.34 37.57 22.30
C TYR A 272 2.03 38.33 22.59
N ALA A 273 0.87 37.68 22.50
CA ALA A 273 -0.37 38.30 22.92
C ALA A 273 -0.36 38.51 24.44
N ALA A 274 -0.59 39.74 24.88
CA ALA A 274 -0.72 40.05 26.29
C ALA A 274 -1.85 39.19 26.90
N PRO A 275 -1.68 38.67 28.13
CA PRO A 275 -2.75 37.95 28.81
C PRO A 275 -3.98 38.85 28.88
N ALA A 276 -5.14 38.30 28.53
CA ALA A 276 -6.39 39.05 28.57
C ALA A 276 -6.58 39.65 29.98
N PRO A 277 -6.96 40.94 30.10
CA PRO A 277 -7.22 41.54 31.40
C PRO A 277 -8.30 40.73 32.13
N PRO A 278 -8.17 40.55 33.45
CA PRO A 278 -9.17 39.82 34.23
C PRO A 278 -10.55 40.46 34.05
N PRO A 279 -11.64 39.66 34.04
CA PRO A 279 -12.99 40.20 33.91
C PRO A 279 -13.23 41.23 35.03
N ALA A 280 -13.73 42.40 34.65
CA ALA A 280 -14.07 43.44 35.62
C ALA A 280 -15.05 42.87 36.64
N THR A 281 -14.65 42.87 37.92
CA THR A 281 -15.57 42.60 39.01
C THR A 281 -16.71 43.60 38.91
N PRO A 282 -17.99 43.16 38.86
CA PRO A 282 -19.09 44.09 38.92
C PRO A 282 -18.99 44.83 40.25
N ASP A 283 -18.81 46.14 40.20
CA ASP A 283 -18.88 47.01 41.37
C ASP A 283 -20.26 46.78 42.01
N GLY A 284 -20.24 46.19 43.20
CA GLY A 284 -21.43 45.97 44.00
C GLY A 284 -22.04 47.32 44.37
N GLY A 285 -23.25 47.57 43.88
CA GLY A 285 -24.14 48.61 44.37
C GLY A 285 -24.82 48.23 45.67
#